data_AF-A0A410G3N0-F1
#
_entry.id   AF-A0A410G3N0-F1
#
_cell.length_a   1.000
_cell.length_b   1.000
_cell.length_c   1.000
_cell.angle_alpha   90.00
_cell.angle_beta   90.00
_cell.angle_gamma   90.00
#
_symmetry.space_group_name_H-M   'P 1'
#
loop_
_entity.id
_entity.type
_entity.pdbx_description
1 polymer ?
#
loop_
_entity_poly.entity_id
_entity_poly.type
_entity_poly.pdbx_seq_one_letter_code
_entity_poly.pdbx_strand_id
1 'polypeptide(L)'
;MKIFRLFFVSILLLSLISCSSSDDSPSFDVVGSWKMTQGTIEPGTFNMDMGGISVPIDISGNFVEIDENNRINFLSDHTFTSHSGTIVLEITMNFMGTSQTERFEESNFFGEGTWEMNGNQLKIKNSNGTTIPYQLEKISDNEIELSGNVKDMDIEEGGDDPMLESLDIVVKMRLKRV
;
A
#
# COMPACT_ATOMS: atom_id res chain seq x y z
N MET A 1 32.97 -58.61 -7.30
CA MET A 1 32.77 -57.17 -7.60
C MET A 1 31.50 -56.93 -8.43
N LYS A 2 30.30 -57.14 -7.86
CA LYS A 2 29.01 -56.81 -8.54
C LYS A 2 28.05 -56.00 -7.67
N ILE A 3 28.25 -55.98 -6.35
CA ILE A 3 27.44 -55.22 -5.38
C ILE A 3 27.77 -53.72 -5.35
N PHE A 4 28.98 -53.33 -5.75
CA PHE A 4 29.40 -51.92 -5.72
C PHE A 4 28.74 -51.05 -6.82
N ARG A 5 28.20 -51.66 -7.89
CA ARG A 5 27.53 -50.93 -8.98
C ARG A 5 26.07 -50.59 -8.68
N LEU A 6 25.45 -51.26 -7.70
CA LEU A 6 24.04 -51.03 -7.32
C LEU A 6 23.87 -49.85 -6.34
N PHE A 7 24.92 -49.50 -5.59
CA PHE A 7 24.88 -48.36 -4.66
C PHE A 7 24.91 -46.99 -5.35
N PHE A 8 25.54 -46.87 -6.52
CA PHE A 8 25.65 -45.59 -7.24
C PHE A 8 24.36 -45.16 -7.95
N VAL A 9 23.45 -46.09 -8.24
CA VAL A 9 22.16 -45.79 -8.89
C VAL A 9 21.10 -45.33 -7.88
N SER A 10 21.21 -45.78 -6.62
CA SER A 10 20.25 -45.42 -5.55
C SER A 10 20.41 -43.97 -5.06
N ILE A 11 21.64 -43.43 -5.09
CA ILE A 11 21.93 -42.05 -4.65
C ILE A 11 21.43 -40.99 -5.63
N LEU A 12 21.26 -41.32 -6.91
CA LEU A 12 20.78 -40.36 -7.92
C LEU A 12 19.26 -40.12 -7.86
N LEU A 13 18.48 -41.06 -7.30
CA LEU A 13 17.02 -40.94 -7.20
C LEU A 13 16.54 -40.09 -6.00
N LEU A 14 17.42 -39.75 -5.06
CA LEU A 14 17.10 -38.91 -3.90
C LEU A 14 17.32 -37.40 -4.14
N SER A 15 17.85 -37.01 -5.31
CA SER A 15 18.16 -35.60 -5.63
C SER A 15 17.02 -34.80 -6.27
N LEU A 16 15.87 -35.43 -6.52
CA LEU A 16 14.70 -34.78 -7.16
C LEU A 16 13.63 -34.30 -6.18
N ILE A 17 13.87 -34.39 -4.87
CA ILE A 17 13.07 -33.70 -3.85
C ILE A 17 13.82 -32.43 -3.43
N SER A 18 14.31 -31.64 -4.39
CA SER A 18 14.39 -30.20 -4.15
C SER A 18 12.96 -29.72 -4.27
N CYS A 19 12.26 -29.71 -3.14
CA CYS A 19 11.11 -28.85 -2.98
C CYS A 19 11.64 -27.45 -3.33
N SER A 20 11.37 -26.98 -4.55
CA SER A 20 11.33 -25.54 -4.78
C SER A 20 10.49 -25.03 -3.63
N SER A 21 11.02 -24.10 -2.85
CA SER A 21 10.20 -23.32 -1.94
C SER A 21 9.12 -22.68 -2.80
N SER A 22 8.01 -23.40 -2.96
CA SER A 22 6.76 -22.82 -3.38
C SER A 22 6.49 -21.87 -2.24
N ASP A 23 6.80 -20.60 -2.48
CA ASP A 23 6.13 -19.49 -1.84
C ASP A 23 4.65 -19.67 -2.19
N ASP A 24 3.99 -20.62 -1.52
CA ASP A 24 2.54 -20.69 -1.39
C ASP A 24 2.18 -19.51 -0.49
N SER A 25 2.40 -18.30 -1.00
CA SER A 25 1.72 -17.12 -0.55
C SER A 25 0.24 -17.44 -0.73
N PRO A 26 -0.55 -17.50 0.34
CA PRO A 26 -1.97 -17.83 0.21
C PRO A 26 -2.58 -16.87 -0.82
N SER A 27 -3.14 -17.44 -1.90
CA SER A 27 -3.81 -16.66 -2.93
C SER A 27 -5.08 -16.07 -2.32
N PHE A 28 -4.96 -14.88 -1.74
CA PHE A 28 -6.10 -14.15 -1.24
C PHE A 28 -6.83 -13.47 -2.39
N ASP A 29 -8.15 -13.60 -2.38
CA ASP A 29 -9.00 -12.94 -3.35
C ASP A 29 -9.46 -11.58 -2.80
N VAL A 30 -8.82 -10.51 -3.30
CA VAL A 30 -9.17 -9.13 -2.97
C VAL A 30 -10.49 -8.68 -3.62
N VAL A 31 -11.01 -9.43 -4.59
CA VAL A 31 -12.27 -9.12 -5.29
C VAL A 31 -13.41 -8.98 -4.28
N GLY A 32 -14.22 -7.92 -4.45
CA GLY A 32 -15.32 -7.59 -3.57
C GLY A 32 -15.32 -6.14 -3.13
N SER A 33 -16.31 -5.81 -2.29
CA SER A 33 -16.51 -4.46 -1.75
C SER A 33 -15.90 -4.31 -0.37
N TRP A 34 -15.14 -3.24 -0.19
CA TRP A 34 -14.37 -2.96 1.02
C TRP A 34 -14.62 -1.53 1.47
N LYS A 35 -15.15 -1.36 2.68
CA LYS A 35 -15.40 -0.08 3.32
C LYS A 35 -14.18 0.37 4.11
N MET A 36 -13.73 1.60 3.91
CA MET A 36 -12.67 2.16 4.76
C MET A 36 -13.24 2.46 6.15
N THR A 37 -12.51 2.05 7.18
CA THR A 37 -12.95 2.21 8.58
C THR A 37 -11.99 3.03 9.42
N GLN A 38 -10.71 3.06 9.04
CA GLN A 38 -9.67 3.82 9.71
C GLN A 38 -8.58 4.21 8.70
N GLY A 39 -7.93 5.33 8.96
CA GLY A 39 -6.72 5.75 8.26
C GLY A 39 -5.83 6.60 9.16
N THR A 40 -4.52 6.48 9.01
CA THR A 40 -3.52 7.22 9.79
C THR A 40 -2.32 7.54 8.93
N ILE A 41 -1.65 8.66 9.22
CA ILE A 41 -0.31 8.97 8.73
C ILE A 41 0.65 8.68 9.88
N GLU A 42 1.58 7.75 9.68
CA GLU A 42 2.57 7.42 10.71
C GLU A 42 3.46 8.64 11.02
N PRO A 43 3.87 8.81 12.28
CA PRO A 43 4.85 9.83 12.63
C PRO A 43 6.13 9.66 11.80
N GLY A 44 6.48 10.69 11.05
CA GLY A 44 7.66 10.73 10.20
C GLY A 44 8.31 12.10 10.23
N THR A 45 9.50 12.18 9.66
CA THR A 45 10.23 13.44 9.51
C THR A 45 10.72 13.53 8.07
N PHE A 46 10.46 14.65 7.41
CA PHE A 46 11.05 14.96 6.10
C PHE A 46 11.78 16.30 6.15
N ASN A 47 12.63 16.56 5.17
CA ASN A 47 13.39 17.80 5.09
C ASN A 47 12.82 18.69 3.97
N MET A 48 12.60 19.96 4.28
CA MET A 48 12.20 20.97 3.30
C MET A 48 13.33 21.98 3.10
N ASP A 49 13.67 22.31 1.86
CA ASP A 49 14.60 23.40 1.57
C ASP A 49 13.88 24.74 1.72
N MET A 50 14.34 25.55 2.67
CA MET A 50 13.84 26.90 2.91
C MET A 50 14.97 27.90 2.67
N GLY A 51 15.24 28.20 1.40
CA GLY A 51 16.27 29.17 1.01
C GLY A 51 17.69 28.62 1.15
N GLY A 52 17.92 27.37 0.74
CA GLY A 52 19.21 26.69 0.82
C GLY A 52 19.52 26.09 2.19
N ILE A 53 18.57 26.13 3.13
CA ILE A 53 18.68 25.54 4.45
C ILE A 53 17.69 24.38 4.52
N SER A 54 18.20 23.18 4.81
CA SER A 54 17.39 21.99 5.07
C SER A 54 16.76 22.10 6.46
N VAL A 55 15.43 22.20 6.51
CA VAL A 55 14.65 22.28 7.74
C VAL A 55 13.89 20.97 7.96
N PRO A 56 14.07 20.27 9.09
CA PRO A 56 13.28 19.09 9.39
C PRO A 56 11.86 19.48 9.80
N ILE A 57 10.88 18.76 9.26
CA ILE A 57 9.46 18.90 9.56
C ILE A 57 8.97 17.53 10.03
N ASP A 58 8.47 17.46 11.25
CA ASP A 58 7.81 16.25 11.74
C ASP A 58 6.34 16.28 11.31
N ILE A 59 5.82 15.15 10.85
CA ILE A 59 4.46 15.02 10.37
C ILE A 59 3.78 13.79 10.97
N SER A 60 2.50 13.92 11.29
CA SER A 60 1.62 12.80 11.65
C SER A 60 0.17 13.17 11.34
N GLY A 61 -0.74 12.20 11.32
CA GLY A 61 -2.12 12.52 11.00
C GLY A 61 -3.10 11.38 11.19
N ASN A 62 -4.39 11.72 11.18
CA ASN A 62 -5.48 10.77 11.37
C ASN A 62 -6.66 11.12 10.47
N PHE A 63 -7.35 10.09 9.99
CA PHE A 63 -8.61 10.23 9.30
C PHE A 63 -9.68 10.34 10.40
N VAL A 64 -10.16 11.55 10.65
CA VAL A 64 -11.02 11.86 11.80
C VAL A 64 -12.50 11.71 11.50
N GLU A 65 -12.87 11.82 10.22
CA GLU A 65 -14.23 11.59 9.73
C GLU A 65 -14.13 10.77 8.44
N ILE A 66 -14.88 9.66 8.38
CA ILE A 66 -14.93 8.79 7.20
C ILE A 66 -16.41 8.50 6.95
N ASP A 67 -16.94 8.97 5.83
CA ASP A 67 -18.32 8.66 5.45
C ASP A 67 -18.55 7.16 5.42
N GLU A 68 -19.68 6.72 5.96
CA GLU A 68 -19.99 5.30 6.09
C GLU A 68 -20.18 4.57 4.76
N ASN A 69 -20.37 5.31 3.67
CA ASN A 69 -20.53 4.80 2.32
C ASN A 69 -19.21 4.74 1.55
N ASN A 70 -18.10 5.24 2.11
CA ASN A 70 -16.78 5.14 1.47
C ASN A 70 -16.37 3.69 1.29
N ARG A 71 -16.37 3.24 0.04
CA ARG A 71 -16.00 1.87 -0.32
C ARG A 71 -15.28 1.82 -1.65
N ILE A 72 -14.34 0.89 -1.74
CA ILE A 72 -13.70 0.46 -2.98
C ILE A 72 -14.26 -0.91 -3.35
N ASN A 73 -14.50 -1.15 -4.64
CA ASN A 73 -15.00 -2.40 -5.17
C ASN A 73 -14.04 -2.95 -6.22
N PHE A 74 -13.30 -3.99 -5.85
CA PHE A 74 -12.38 -4.69 -6.74
C PHE A 74 -13.15 -5.72 -7.57
N LEU A 75 -13.02 -5.65 -8.89
CA LEU A 75 -13.69 -6.54 -9.84
C LEU A 75 -12.73 -7.62 -10.36
N SER A 76 -13.28 -8.78 -10.74
CA SER A 76 -12.49 -9.93 -11.20
C SER A 76 -11.80 -9.73 -12.55
N ASP A 77 -12.06 -8.63 -13.24
CA ASP A 77 -11.42 -8.22 -14.49
C ASP A 77 -10.24 -7.26 -14.27
N HIS A 78 -9.75 -7.15 -13.02
CA HIS A 78 -8.66 -6.26 -12.62
C HIS A 78 -8.98 -4.76 -12.70
N THR A 79 -10.27 -4.40 -12.75
CA THR A 79 -10.73 -3.03 -12.58
C THR A 79 -11.27 -2.79 -11.17
N PHE A 80 -11.35 -1.54 -10.76
CA PHE A 80 -12.07 -1.17 -9.54
C PHE A 80 -12.86 0.12 -9.74
N THR A 81 -13.92 0.23 -8.95
CA THR A 81 -14.72 1.45 -8.80
C THR A 81 -14.78 1.81 -7.33
N SER A 82 -14.98 3.08 -7.00
CA SER A 82 -15.28 3.48 -5.63
C SER A 82 -16.60 4.22 -5.53
N HIS A 83 -17.21 4.14 -4.35
CA HIS A 83 -18.26 5.06 -3.95
C HIS A 83 -17.64 5.98 -2.93
N SER A 84 -17.48 7.24 -3.34
CA SER A 84 -16.77 8.23 -2.55
C SER A 84 -17.76 9.05 -1.73
N GLY A 85 -17.59 8.99 -0.41
CA GLY A 85 -18.16 9.97 0.52
C GLY A 85 -17.03 10.84 1.08
N THR A 86 -17.38 11.83 1.89
CA THR A 86 -16.38 12.72 2.49
C THR A 86 -15.44 11.98 3.45
N ILE A 87 -14.15 12.23 3.33
CA ILE A 87 -13.13 11.88 4.32
C ILE A 87 -12.47 13.17 4.80
N VAL A 88 -12.34 13.32 6.11
CA VAL A 88 -11.58 14.42 6.72
C VAL A 88 -10.30 13.87 7.32
N LEU A 89 -9.18 14.41 6.85
CA LEU A 89 -7.83 14.13 7.33
C LEU A 89 -7.35 15.30 8.17
N GLU A 90 -6.92 15.02 9.41
CA GLU A 90 -6.17 15.95 10.24
C GLU A 90 -4.68 15.64 10.15
N ILE A 91 -3.89 16.60 9.68
CA ILE A 91 -2.43 16.50 9.61
C ILE A 91 -1.85 17.48 10.61
N THR A 92 -0.96 17.00 11.47
CA THR A 92 -0.16 17.84 12.35
C THR A 92 1.28 17.88 11.85
N MET A 93 1.77 19.08 11.61
CA MET A 93 3.16 19.36 11.24
C MET A 93 3.84 20.14 12.37
N ASN A 94 5.05 19.72 12.74
CA ASN A 94 5.89 20.45 13.68
C ASN A 94 7.14 20.93 12.94
N PHE A 95 7.32 22.25 12.90
CA PHE A 95 8.53 22.88 12.38
C PHE A 95 9.02 23.90 13.39
N MET A 96 10.33 23.87 13.67
CA MET A 96 10.99 24.80 14.62
C MET A 96 10.32 24.87 16.00
N GLY A 97 9.77 23.74 16.48
CA GLY A 97 9.08 23.64 17.78
C GLY A 97 7.67 24.24 17.81
N THR A 98 7.14 24.65 16.64
CA THR A 98 5.78 25.13 16.49
C THR A 98 4.94 24.05 15.79
N SER A 99 3.86 23.64 16.44
CA SER A 99 2.91 22.68 15.89
C SER A 99 1.77 23.41 15.17
N GLN A 100 1.46 22.99 13.95
CA GLN A 100 0.28 23.42 13.20
C GLN A 100 -0.53 22.19 12.80
N THR A 101 -1.85 22.26 13.00
CA THR A 101 -2.76 21.20 12.59
C THR A 101 -3.71 21.74 11.54
N GLU A 102 -3.75 21.07 10.40
CA GLU A 102 -4.59 21.42 9.25
C GLU A 102 -5.59 20.31 8.97
N ARG A 103 -6.78 20.71 8.50
CA ARG A 103 -7.87 19.80 8.13
C ARG A 103 -8.05 19.81 6.62
N PHE A 104 -7.99 18.63 6.01
CA PHE A 104 -8.21 18.43 4.59
C PHE A 104 -9.46 17.58 4.39
N GLU A 105 -10.33 18.02 3.50
CA GLU A 105 -11.53 17.28 3.10
C GLU A 105 -11.34 16.75 1.68
N GLU A 106 -11.54 15.44 1.48
CA GLU A 106 -11.48 14.79 0.17
C GLU A 106 -12.77 14.00 -0.08
N SER A 107 -13.32 14.13 -1.29
CA SER A 107 -14.59 13.52 -1.69
C SER A 107 -14.43 12.49 -2.79
N ASN A 108 -13.20 12.17 -3.20
CA ASN A 108 -12.89 11.10 -4.15
C ASN A 108 -11.57 10.38 -3.84
N PHE A 109 -11.44 9.87 -2.62
CA PHE A 109 -10.16 9.33 -2.14
C PHE A 109 -9.63 8.13 -2.94
N PHE A 110 -10.49 7.20 -3.36
CA PHE A 110 -10.06 6.00 -4.10
C PHE A 110 -10.18 6.15 -5.62
N GLY A 111 -11.15 6.92 -6.12
CA GLY A 111 -11.39 7.08 -7.56
C GLY A 111 -11.80 5.79 -8.27
N GLU A 112 -11.35 5.64 -9.51
CA GLU A 112 -11.56 4.45 -10.34
C GLU A 112 -10.29 4.12 -11.11
N GLY A 113 -10.17 2.88 -11.60
CA GLY A 113 -9.01 2.46 -12.37
C GLY A 113 -8.81 0.95 -12.39
N THR A 114 -7.55 0.53 -12.38
CA THR A 114 -7.14 -0.87 -12.40
C THR A 114 -6.35 -1.24 -11.15
N TRP A 115 -6.33 -2.52 -10.81
CA TRP A 115 -5.56 -3.04 -9.69
C TRP A 115 -4.80 -4.31 -10.08
N GLU A 116 -3.65 -4.53 -9.45
CA GLU A 116 -2.82 -5.71 -9.63
C GLU A 116 -2.31 -6.19 -8.28
N MET A 117 -2.27 -7.51 -8.08
CA MET A 117 -1.68 -8.14 -6.91
C MET A 117 -0.37 -8.83 -7.29
N ASN A 118 0.71 -8.51 -6.60
CA ASN A 118 2.00 -9.18 -6.74
C ASN A 118 2.54 -9.55 -5.36
N GLY A 119 2.38 -10.81 -4.97
CA GLY A 119 2.71 -11.28 -3.63
C GLY A 119 1.88 -10.56 -2.56
N ASN A 120 2.55 -9.82 -1.67
CA ASN A 120 1.94 -9.03 -0.60
C ASN A 120 1.76 -7.55 -0.98
N GLN A 121 1.85 -7.20 -2.26
CA GLN A 121 1.67 -5.83 -2.73
C GLN A 121 0.40 -5.72 -3.59
N LEU A 122 -0.45 -4.76 -3.25
CA LEU A 122 -1.58 -4.30 -4.06
C LEU A 122 -1.16 -3.02 -4.78
N LYS A 123 -1.14 -3.05 -6.10
CA LYS A 123 -0.87 -1.88 -6.93
C LYS A 123 -2.18 -1.32 -7.45
N ILE A 124 -2.49 -0.06 -7.12
CA ILE A 124 -3.63 0.68 -7.65
C ILE A 124 -3.13 1.61 -8.74
N LYS A 125 -3.74 1.58 -9.92
CA LYS A 125 -3.54 2.57 -10.97
C LYS A 125 -4.84 3.30 -11.22
N ASN A 126 -4.90 4.56 -10.83
CA ASN A 126 -6.04 5.43 -11.01
C ASN A 126 -6.16 5.92 -12.45
N SER A 127 -7.39 6.27 -12.86
CA SER A 127 -7.69 6.81 -14.19
C SER A 127 -7.02 8.16 -14.49
N ASN A 128 -6.58 8.88 -13.46
CA ASN A 128 -5.80 10.11 -13.58
C ASN A 128 -4.29 9.88 -13.84
N GLY A 129 -3.85 8.62 -14.00
CA GLY A 129 -2.45 8.28 -14.24
C GLY A 129 -1.60 8.10 -12.99
N THR A 130 -2.15 8.30 -11.78
CA THR A 130 -1.44 8.01 -10.53
C THR A 130 -1.42 6.51 -10.25
N THR A 131 -0.27 6.00 -9.88
CA THR A 131 -0.03 4.63 -9.47
C THR A 131 0.45 4.61 -8.03
N ILE A 132 -0.23 3.85 -7.17
CA ILE A 132 0.06 3.76 -5.74
C ILE A 132 0.32 2.29 -5.36
N PRO A 133 1.54 1.95 -4.94
CA PRO A 133 1.83 0.66 -4.36
C PRO A 133 1.43 0.62 -2.88
N TYR A 134 0.62 -0.35 -2.51
CA TYR A 134 0.26 -0.65 -1.12
C TYR A 134 0.83 -2.00 -0.68
N GLN A 135 1.45 -2.04 0.49
CA GLN A 135 1.79 -3.28 1.17
C GLN A 135 0.59 -3.78 1.98
N LEU A 136 0.32 -5.08 1.90
CA LEU A 136 -0.69 -5.74 2.72
C LEU A 136 -0.07 -6.13 4.06
N GLU A 137 -0.36 -5.32 5.09
CA GLU A 137 0.09 -5.54 6.47
C GLU A 137 -0.70 -6.68 7.13
N LYS A 138 -1.98 -6.76 6.79
CA LYS A 138 -2.89 -7.80 7.30
C LYS A 138 -3.96 -8.10 6.27
N ILE A 139 -4.29 -9.38 6.16
CA ILE A 139 -5.27 -9.85 5.19
C ILE A 139 -6.10 -11.00 5.77
N SER A 140 -7.40 -10.90 5.61
CA SER A 140 -8.39 -11.90 6.02
C SER A 140 -9.68 -11.72 5.22
N ASP A 141 -10.59 -12.68 5.31
CA ASP A 141 -11.87 -12.64 4.58
C ASP A 141 -12.68 -11.36 4.84
N ASN A 142 -12.50 -10.71 6.00
CA ASN A 142 -13.33 -9.58 6.44
C ASN A 142 -12.55 -8.28 6.66
N GLU A 143 -11.22 -8.31 6.62
CA GLU A 143 -10.39 -7.15 6.94
C GLU A 143 -9.10 -7.15 6.12
N ILE A 144 -8.77 -5.97 5.57
CA ILE A 144 -7.51 -5.66 4.91
C ILE A 144 -6.89 -4.47 5.63
N GLU A 145 -5.60 -4.57 5.97
CA GLU A 145 -4.78 -3.42 6.36
C GLU A 145 -3.74 -3.17 5.28
N LEU A 146 -3.75 -1.94 4.75
CA LEU A 146 -2.85 -1.48 3.71
C LEU A 146 -1.93 -0.41 4.29
N SER A 147 -0.67 -0.40 3.86
CA SER A 147 0.25 0.73 4.03
C SER A 147 0.78 1.17 2.68
N GLY A 148 0.90 2.47 2.44
CA GLY A 148 1.48 3.04 1.23
C GLY A 148 2.37 4.21 1.60
N ASN A 149 3.47 4.39 0.87
CA ASN A 149 4.38 5.51 1.08
C ASN A 149 4.21 6.55 -0.02
N VAL A 150 4.13 7.83 0.36
CA VAL A 150 3.98 8.93 -0.61
C VAL A 150 5.14 8.98 -1.59
N LYS A 151 6.37 8.69 -1.16
CA LYS A 151 7.54 8.66 -2.05
C LYS A 151 7.52 7.56 -3.11
N ASP A 152 6.71 6.52 -2.90
CA ASP A 152 6.61 5.38 -3.81
C ASP A 152 5.46 5.56 -4.83
N MET A 153 4.72 6.68 -4.75
CA MET A 153 3.67 7.03 -5.72
C MET A 153 4.29 7.48 -7.03
N ASP A 154 3.76 6.98 -8.14
CA ASP A 154 4.18 7.33 -9.49
C ASP A 154 3.04 8.10 -10.19
N ILE A 155 3.35 9.25 -10.79
CA ILE A 155 2.36 10.12 -11.46
C ILE A 155 2.78 10.25 -12.93
N GLU A 156 2.10 9.53 -13.82
CA GLU A 156 2.49 9.43 -15.24
C GLU A 156 2.58 10.78 -15.97
N GLU A 157 1.78 11.78 -15.58
CA GLU A 157 1.79 13.13 -16.19
C GLU A 157 2.72 14.14 -15.50
N GLY A 158 3.38 13.77 -14.40
CA GLY A 158 4.19 14.67 -13.56
C GLY A 158 5.70 14.59 -13.78
N GLY A 159 6.21 13.46 -14.29
CA GLY A 159 7.63 13.11 -14.23
C GLY A 159 8.09 12.84 -12.78
N ASP A 160 9.39 12.59 -12.58
CA ASP A 160 9.96 12.45 -11.24
C ASP A 160 9.75 13.77 -10.48
N ASP A 161 8.82 13.80 -9.52
CA ASP A 161 8.63 14.95 -8.64
C ASP A 161 9.61 14.82 -7.46
N PRO A 162 10.72 15.58 -7.45
CA PRO A 162 11.72 15.48 -6.39
C PRO A 162 11.15 15.87 -5.02
N MET A 163 10.01 16.57 -4.97
CA MET A 163 9.32 16.79 -3.70
C MET A 163 8.72 15.47 -3.20
N LEU A 164 8.01 14.70 -4.02
CA LEU A 164 7.42 13.42 -3.61
C LEU A 164 8.49 12.42 -3.15
N GLU A 165 9.60 12.31 -3.86
CA GLU A 165 10.70 11.41 -3.51
C GLU A 165 11.31 11.70 -2.12
N SER A 166 11.20 12.95 -1.66
CA SER A 166 11.69 13.36 -0.34
C SER A 166 10.69 13.10 0.80
N LEU A 167 9.43 12.80 0.48
CA LEU A 167 8.34 12.63 1.43
C LEU A 167 8.20 11.16 1.86
N ASP A 168 9.04 10.74 2.82
CA ASP A 168 8.94 9.44 3.48
C ASP A 168 7.75 9.40 4.47
N ILE A 169 6.55 9.47 3.91
CA ILE A 169 5.29 9.56 4.64
C ILE A 169 4.50 8.28 4.41
N VAL A 170 4.33 7.49 5.46
CA VAL A 170 3.56 6.25 5.41
C VAL A 170 2.11 6.52 5.81
N VAL A 171 1.20 6.22 4.89
CA VAL A 171 -0.24 6.22 5.13
C VAL A 171 -0.70 4.78 5.35
N LYS A 172 -1.40 4.53 6.45
CA LYS A 172 -2.01 3.23 6.76
C LYS A 172 -3.52 3.33 6.70
N MET A 173 -4.17 2.31 6.17
CA MET A 173 -5.63 2.23 6.05
C MET A 173 -6.13 0.86 6.48
N ARG A 174 -7.30 0.83 7.13
CA ARG A 174 -8.02 -0.40 7.45
C ARG A 174 -9.35 -0.42 6.72
N LEU A 175 -9.57 -1.48 5.94
CA LEU A 175 -10.80 -1.73 5.22
C LEU A 175 -11.50 -2.97 5.76
N LYS A 176 -12.83 -2.96 5.76
CA LYS A 176 -13.66 -4.11 6.11
C LYS A 176 -14.55 -4.51 4.95
N ARG A 177 -14.73 -5.82 4.75
CA ARG A 177 -15.61 -6.34 3.70
C ARG A 177 -17.07 -5.95 3.97
N VAL A 178 -17.81 -5.65 2.91
CA VAL A 178 -19.24 -5.28 2.91
C VAL A 178 -20.08 -6.39 2.27
#